data_AF-A0A061A4S6-F1
#
_entry.id   AF-A0A061A4S6-F1
#
_cell.length_a   1.000
_cell.length_b   1.000
_cell.length_c   1.000
_cell.angle_alpha   90.00
_cell.angle_beta   90.00
_cell.angle_gamma   90.00
#
_symmetry.space_group_name_H-M   'P 1'
#
loop_
_entity.id
_entity.type
_entity.pdbx_description
1 polymer ?
#
loop_
_entity_poly.entity_id
_entity_poly.type
_entity_poly.pdbx_seq_one_letter_code
_entity_poly.pdbx_strand_id
1 'polypeptide(L)'
;MKVTLQHHEKYVGVRPRGYRSPAWDFTALTPTLLDEFGFDWDSSLMGRDFQPYHPRPVVTLDRENGNTFGEPARFLEFPVSWYLDDFPPTEYVPGMNSGFTPINALLEQWIAQFDYAYANEPNGVLCLTTHPQCIGRAHHITALERFIEHVAAHDGAWFASLSEIYDVWTEE
;
A
#
# COMPACT_ATOMS: atom_id res chain seq x y z
N MET A 1 1.34 5.41 17.76
CA MET A 1 2.18 4.19 17.66
C MET A 1 2.29 3.44 18.99
N LYS A 2 2.81 4.02 20.08
CA LYS A 2 2.98 3.31 21.37
C LYS A 2 1.78 2.49 21.86
N VAL A 3 0.58 3.10 21.93
CA VAL A 3 -0.64 2.41 22.39
C VAL A 3 -1.02 1.27 21.44
N THR A 4 -0.95 1.50 20.13
CA THR A 4 -1.24 0.48 19.11
C THR A 4 -0.33 -0.73 19.25
N LEU A 5 0.97 -0.52 19.44
CA LEU A 5 1.95 -1.59 19.63
C LEU A 5 1.64 -2.41 20.89
N GLN A 6 1.35 -1.74 22.01
CA GLN A 6 0.95 -2.41 23.26
C GLN A 6 -0.33 -3.24 23.10
N HIS A 7 -1.31 -2.74 22.34
CA HIS A 7 -2.53 -3.48 22.05
C HIS A 7 -2.26 -4.70 21.17
N HIS A 8 -1.39 -4.58 20.18
CA HIS A 8 -1.06 -5.68 19.28
C HIS A 8 -0.35 -6.82 20.05
N GLU A 9 0.61 -6.48 20.91
CA GLU A 9 1.26 -7.43 21.81
C GLU A 9 0.26 -8.11 22.75
N LYS A 10 -0.67 -7.35 23.33
CA LYS A 10 -1.65 -7.88 24.29
C LYS A 10 -2.71 -8.79 23.66
N TYR A 11 -3.26 -8.40 22.50
CA TYR A 11 -4.45 -9.04 21.93
C TYR A 11 -4.15 -9.94 20.73
N VAL A 12 -3.07 -9.68 19.99
CA VAL A 12 -2.65 -10.49 18.83
C VAL A 12 -1.44 -11.36 19.18
N GLY A 13 -0.66 -10.98 20.21
CA GLY A 13 0.49 -11.77 20.68
C GLY A 13 1.75 -11.59 19.84
N VAL A 14 1.72 -10.70 18.85
CA VAL A 14 2.86 -10.39 17.98
C VAL A 14 3.05 -8.89 17.87
N ARG A 15 4.29 -8.44 17.69
CA ARG A 15 4.59 -7.05 17.34
C ARG A 15 4.42 -6.87 15.83
N PRO A 16 3.65 -5.89 15.34
CA PRO A 16 3.54 -5.64 13.92
C PRO A 16 4.87 -5.11 13.39
N ARG A 17 5.30 -5.62 12.24
CA ARG A 17 6.54 -5.21 11.56
C ARG A 17 6.37 -3.94 10.73
N GLY A 18 5.15 -3.68 10.28
CA GLY A 18 4.87 -2.55 9.41
C GLY A 18 3.79 -1.62 9.91
N TYR A 19 3.71 -0.48 9.23
CA TYR A 19 2.77 0.59 9.47
C TYR A 19 2.08 1.02 8.16
N ARG A 20 0.90 1.60 8.31
CA ARG A 20 0.19 2.34 7.26
C ARG A 20 -0.54 3.48 7.92
N SER A 21 -0.33 4.72 7.45
CA SER A 21 -0.97 5.88 8.03
C SER A 21 -2.49 5.84 7.76
N PRO A 22 -3.32 6.17 8.75
CA PRO A 22 -4.76 6.31 8.52
C PRO A 22 -5.04 7.33 7.40
N ALA A 23 -5.92 6.96 6.47
CA ALA A 23 -6.24 7.74 5.27
C ALA A 23 -5.03 8.11 4.39
N TRP A 24 -3.92 7.38 4.52
CA TRP A 24 -2.64 7.69 3.90
C TRP A 24 -2.13 9.12 4.21
N ASP A 25 -2.53 9.67 5.37
CA ASP A 25 -2.11 10.99 5.83
C ASP A 25 -0.69 10.92 6.42
N PHE A 26 0.29 10.89 5.53
CA PHE A 26 1.70 10.82 5.86
C PHE A 26 2.28 12.22 6.10
N THR A 27 2.87 12.44 7.28
CA THR A 27 3.37 13.75 7.70
C THR A 27 4.89 13.77 7.73
N ALA A 28 5.48 14.97 7.81
CA ALA A 28 6.94 15.12 7.99
C ALA A 28 7.49 14.49 9.28
N LEU A 29 6.63 14.21 10.27
CA LEU A 29 7.02 13.55 11.53
C LEU A 29 6.94 12.02 11.44
N THR A 30 6.17 11.49 10.51
CA THR A 30 5.91 10.04 10.40
C THR A 30 7.19 9.24 10.21
N PRO A 31 8.14 9.58 9.30
CA PRO A 31 9.37 8.82 9.12
C PRO A 31 10.18 8.69 10.42
N THR A 32 10.38 9.79 11.13
CA THR A 32 11.13 9.81 12.39
C THR A 32 10.49 8.92 13.45
N LEU A 33 9.16 8.92 13.53
CA LEU A 33 8.44 8.05 14.45
C LEU A 33 8.55 6.58 14.03
N LEU A 34 8.47 6.27 12.73
CA LEU A 34 8.64 4.90 12.25
C LEU A 34 10.02 4.33 12.62
N ASP A 35 11.06 5.16 12.44
CA ASP A 35 12.43 4.81 12.85
C ASP A 35 12.56 4.66 14.37
N GLU A 36 12.01 5.60 15.16
CA GLU A 36 12.04 5.57 16.64
C GLU A 36 11.38 4.30 17.18
N PHE A 37 10.24 3.89 16.59
CA PHE A 37 9.53 2.69 16.98
C PHE A 37 10.05 1.42 16.29
N GLY A 38 11.03 1.51 15.40
CA GLY A 38 11.67 0.37 14.75
C GLY A 38 10.70 -0.46 13.90
N PHE A 39 9.94 0.20 13.03
CA PHE A 39 9.18 -0.50 11.98
C PHE A 39 10.12 -0.88 10.82
N ASP A 40 9.90 -2.06 10.25
CA ASP A 40 10.68 -2.58 9.12
C ASP A 40 10.22 -1.94 7.80
N TRP A 41 8.91 -1.69 7.68
CA TRP A 41 8.31 -1.15 6.47
C TRP A 41 7.10 -0.24 6.74
N ASP A 42 6.83 0.64 5.79
CA ASP A 42 5.61 1.46 5.70
C ASP A 42 4.88 1.16 4.39
N SER A 43 3.60 1.51 4.32
CA SER A 43 2.82 1.41 3.10
C SER A 43 1.78 2.53 3.04
N SER A 44 2.27 3.75 2.87
CA SER A 44 1.49 4.99 2.94
C SER A 44 1.83 6.01 1.86
N LEU A 45 3.01 5.90 1.25
CA LEU A 45 3.52 6.80 0.22
C LEU A 45 3.27 6.24 -1.18
N MET A 46 3.40 7.11 -2.19
CA MET A 46 3.02 6.83 -3.58
C MET A 46 4.14 7.18 -4.56
N GLY A 47 5.40 7.02 -4.15
CA GLY A 47 6.55 7.47 -4.93
C GLY A 47 6.94 6.57 -6.10
N ARG A 48 6.39 5.35 -6.16
CA ARG A 48 6.57 4.35 -7.21
C ARG A 48 5.28 3.55 -7.38
N ASP A 49 5.13 2.86 -8.50
CA ASP A 49 3.92 2.07 -8.78
C ASP A 49 4.02 0.63 -8.25
N PHE A 50 5.08 -0.10 -8.65
CA PHE A 50 5.20 -1.54 -8.40
C PHE A 50 6.48 -1.95 -7.65
N GLN A 51 7.31 -0.98 -7.25
CA GLN A 51 8.62 -1.26 -6.68
C GLN A 51 8.72 -0.65 -5.28
N PRO A 52 8.90 -1.47 -4.24
CA PRO A 52 9.33 -0.98 -2.94
C PRO A 52 10.61 -0.15 -3.01
N TYR A 53 10.74 0.82 -2.10
CA TYR A 53 11.87 1.73 -2.08
C TYR A 53 12.10 2.35 -0.71
N HIS A 54 13.31 2.84 -0.44
CA HIS A 54 13.56 3.67 0.74
C HIS A 54 13.22 5.14 0.46
N PRO A 55 12.15 5.71 1.05
CA PRO A 55 11.71 7.07 0.75
C PRO A 55 12.73 8.10 1.26
N ARG A 56 12.84 9.23 0.55
CA ARG A 56 13.77 10.30 0.89
C ARG A 56 12.99 11.59 1.23
N PRO A 57 13.23 12.22 2.38
CA PRO A 57 12.56 13.47 2.72
C PRO A 57 13.04 14.60 1.81
N VAL A 58 12.12 15.48 1.41
CA VAL A 58 12.48 16.71 0.70
C VAL A 58 13.10 17.69 1.71
N VAL A 59 14.34 18.10 1.47
CA VAL A 59 15.08 19.02 2.34
C VAL A 59 14.88 20.47 1.91
N THR A 60 14.94 20.74 0.60
CA THR A 60 14.63 22.06 0.05
C THR A 60 13.56 21.96 -1.02
N LEU A 61 12.54 22.81 -0.89
CA LEU A 61 11.57 23.05 -1.94
C LEU A 61 12.12 24.14 -2.87
N ASP A 62 12.60 23.74 -4.04
CA ASP A 62 13.10 24.66 -5.07
C ASP A 62 12.29 24.47 -6.35
N ARG A 63 11.59 25.54 -6.76
CA ARG A 63 10.69 25.55 -7.91
C ARG A 63 11.41 25.68 -9.25
N GLU A 64 12.65 26.15 -9.26
CA GLU A 64 13.43 26.43 -10.46
C GLU A 64 14.43 25.32 -10.76
N ASN A 65 15.14 24.84 -9.73
CA ASN A 65 16.26 23.91 -9.89
C ASN A 65 15.93 22.47 -9.47
N GLY A 66 14.72 22.24 -8.94
CA GLY A 66 14.28 20.97 -8.44
C GLY A 66 14.63 20.75 -6.96
N ASN A 67 13.82 19.92 -6.30
CA ASN A 67 13.96 19.65 -4.88
C ASN A 67 15.26 18.91 -4.56
N THR A 68 15.84 19.19 -3.40
CA THR A 68 16.91 18.36 -2.85
C THR A 68 16.32 17.36 -1.85
N PHE A 69 16.95 16.18 -1.78
CA PHE A 69 16.49 15.07 -0.98
C PHE A 69 17.53 14.71 0.09
N GLY A 70 17.05 14.38 1.29
CA GLY A 70 17.88 13.89 2.38
C GLY A 70 18.31 12.44 2.17
N GLU A 71 18.83 11.85 3.24
CA GLU A 71 19.17 10.43 3.27
C GLU A 71 17.91 9.56 3.14
N PRO A 72 18.00 8.37 2.52
CA PRO A 72 16.91 7.41 2.50
C PRO A 72 16.49 6.99 3.92
N ALA A 73 15.19 6.79 4.11
CA ALA A 73 14.66 6.25 5.35
C ALA A 73 15.13 4.80 5.55
N ARG A 74 15.22 4.36 6.81
CA ARG A 74 15.67 2.99 7.13
C ARG A 74 14.62 1.93 6.82
N PHE A 75 13.34 2.28 6.96
CA PHE A 75 12.23 1.40 6.62
C PHE A 75 12.03 1.32 5.10
N LEU A 76 11.52 0.20 4.62
CA LEU A 76 11.13 0.01 3.22
C LEU A 76 9.70 0.49 3.00
N GLU A 77 9.46 1.30 1.96
CA GLU A 77 8.11 1.69 1.57
C GLU A 77 7.54 0.69 0.57
N PHE A 78 6.35 0.16 0.86
CA PHE A 78 5.50 -0.54 -0.09
C PHE A 78 4.47 0.44 -0.66
N PRO A 79 4.68 0.96 -1.87
CA PRO A 79 3.86 2.05 -2.36
C PRO A 79 2.39 1.66 -2.44
N VAL A 80 1.54 2.59 -2.02
CA VAL A 80 0.10 2.52 -2.20
C VAL A 80 -0.32 3.30 -3.45
N SER A 81 -1.53 3.03 -3.91
CA SER A 81 -2.14 3.74 -5.04
C SER A 81 -3.63 3.90 -4.78
N TRP A 82 -4.16 5.11 -4.98
CA TRP A 82 -5.62 5.34 -4.94
C TRP A 82 -6.37 4.51 -5.99
N TYR A 83 -5.67 4.03 -7.01
CA TYR A 83 -6.22 3.11 -8.03
C TYR A 83 -6.23 1.64 -7.58
N LEU A 84 -5.63 1.33 -6.43
CA LEU A 84 -5.61 0.01 -5.79
C LEU A 84 -6.26 0.06 -4.39
N ASP A 85 -7.22 0.97 -4.19
CA ASP A 85 -8.02 1.08 -2.97
C ASP A 85 -9.52 0.95 -3.28
N ASP A 86 -10.24 0.20 -2.46
CA ASP A 86 -11.69 0.03 -2.58
C ASP A 86 -12.50 1.15 -1.90
N PHE A 87 -11.95 1.87 -0.91
CA PHE A 87 -12.74 2.75 -0.05
C PHE A 87 -13.18 4.04 -0.78
N PRO A 88 -12.28 4.88 -1.33
CA PRO A 88 -12.68 6.15 -1.93
C PRO A 88 -13.73 6.03 -3.05
N PRO A 89 -13.63 5.08 -3.99
CA PRO A 89 -14.59 5.00 -5.09
C PRO A 89 -15.92 4.35 -4.68
N THR A 90 -15.94 3.47 -3.67
CA THR A 90 -17.15 2.71 -3.34
C THR A 90 -17.93 3.29 -2.17
N GLU A 91 -17.27 3.86 -1.17
CA GLU A 91 -17.93 4.41 0.01
C GLU A 91 -18.44 5.82 -0.21
N TYR A 92 -19.72 6.03 0.05
CA TYR A 92 -20.27 7.36 0.12
C TYR A 92 -19.91 8.01 1.46
N VAL A 93 -19.16 9.12 1.39
CA VAL A 93 -18.86 9.94 2.57
C VAL A 93 -19.27 11.39 2.26
N PRO A 94 -20.32 11.93 2.92
CA PRO A 94 -20.82 13.28 2.63
C PRO A 94 -19.71 14.34 2.64
N GLY A 95 -19.57 15.06 1.52
CA GLY A 95 -18.59 16.14 1.37
C GLY A 95 -17.15 15.68 1.08
N MET A 96 -16.90 14.37 0.96
CA MET A 96 -15.56 13.83 0.69
C MET A 96 -15.55 12.85 -0.49
N ASN A 97 -16.33 11.76 -0.39
CA ASN A 97 -16.37 10.71 -1.42
C ASN A 97 -17.77 10.64 -2.02
N SER A 98 -17.85 10.68 -3.36
CA SER A 98 -19.11 10.47 -4.07
C SER A 98 -19.63 9.03 -3.91
N GLY A 99 -18.75 8.05 -3.72
CA GLY A 99 -19.09 6.64 -3.62
C GLY A 99 -19.78 6.07 -4.86
N PHE A 100 -20.37 4.88 -4.71
CA PHE A 100 -21.22 4.21 -5.71
C PHE A 100 -20.55 3.83 -7.04
N THR A 101 -19.22 3.88 -7.12
CA THR A 101 -18.52 3.36 -8.31
C THR A 101 -18.83 1.86 -8.47
N PRO A 102 -19.26 1.39 -9.66
CA PRO A 102 -19.50 -0.02 -9.89
C PRO A 102 -18.23 -0.84 -9.63
N ILE A 103 -18.33 -1.89 -8.82
CA ILE A 103 -17.15 -2.69 -8.45
C ILE A 103 -16.47 -3.35 -9.66
N ASN A 104 -17.21 -3.63 -10.74
CA ASN A 104 -16.61 -4.16 -11.96
C ASN A 104 -15.62 -3.19 -12.61
N ALA A 105 -15.83 -1.87 -12.48
CA ALA A 105 -14.87 -0.88 -12.96
C ALA A 105 -13.56 -0.93 -12.16
N LEU A 106 -13.65 -1.13 -10.84
CA LEU A 106 -12.47 -1.35 -9.99
C LEU A 106 -11.75 -2.64 -10.37
N LEU A 107 -12.49 -3.73 -10.56
CA LEU A 107 -11.92 -5.02 -10.98
C LEU A 107 -11.15 -4.89 -12.29
N GLU A 108 -11.74 -4.24 -13.31
CA GLU A 108 -11.08 -3.99 -14.59
C GLU A 108 -9.77 -3.20 -14.41
N GLN A 109 -9.78 -2.19 -13.53
CA GLN A 109 -8.59 -1.39 -13.23
C GLN A 109 -7.53 -2.17 -12.46
N TRP A 110 -7.91 -3.04 -11.54
CA TRP A 110 -6.98 -3.91 -10.79
C TRP A 110 -6.34 -4.95 -11.71
N ILE A 111 -7.14 -5.58 -12.57
CA ILE A 111 -6.64 -6.51 -13.60
C ILE A 111 -5.66 -5.80 -14.53
N ALA A 112 -6.00 -4.60 -15.04
CA ALA A 112 -5.13 -3.87 -15.94
C ALA A 112 -3.77 -3.50 -15.31
N GLN A 113 -3.76 -3.12 -14.03
CA GLN A 113 -2.52 -2.84 -13.30
C GLN A 113 -1.70 -4.11 -13.07
N PHE A 114 -2.35 -5.22 -12.70
CA PHE A 114 -1.68 -6.50 -12.57
C PHE A 114 -1.07 -6.97 -13.90
N ASP A 115 -1.83 -6.95 -14.99
CA ASP A 115 -1.36 -7.39 -16.31
C ASP A 115 -0.17 -6.56 -16.79
N TYR A 116 -0.19 -5.25 -16.54
CA TYR A 116 0.93 -4.38 -16.84
C TYR A 116 2.17 -4.76 -16.01
N ALA A 117 2.02 -4.88 -14.69
CA ALA A 117 3.13 -5.25 -13.81
C ALA A 117 3.71 -6.62 -14.18
N TYR A 118 2.86 -7.61 -14.43
CA TYR A 118 3.27 -8.95 -14.82
C TYR A 118 4.09 -8.96 -16.12
N ALA A 119 3.72 -8.13 -17.10
CA ALA A 119 4.39 -8.06 -18.40
C ALA A 119 5.65 -7.19 -18.40
N ASN A 120 5.75 -6.18 -17.53
CA ASN A 120 6.75 -5.11 -17.66
C ASN A 120 7.61 -4.88 -16.41
N GLU A 121 7.23 -5.38 -15.24
CA GLU A 121 7.90 -5.14 -13.97
C GLU A 121 8.40 -6.46 -13.38
N PRO A 122 9.62 -6.89 -13.71
CA PRO A 122 10.25 -8.04 -13.08
C PRO A 122 10.24 -7.88 -11.56
N ASN A 123 9.72 -8.87 -10.85
CA ASN A 123 9.56 -8.85 -9.39
C ASN A 123 8.69 -7.69 -8.86
N GLY A 124 7.78 -7.15 -9.69
CA GLY A 124 6.84 -6.12 -9.28
C GLY A 124 5.95 -6.56 -8.13
N VAL A 125 5.70 -5.65 -7.19
CA VAL A 125 4.83 -5.82 -6.02
C VAL A 125 3.58 -4.99 -6.21
N LEU A 126 2.43 -5.67 -6.26
CA LEU A 126 1.12 -5.02 -6.32
C LEU A 126 0.46 -4.99 -4.94
N CYS A 127 0.35 -3.81 -4.34
CA CYS A 127 -0.25 -3.65 -3.00
C CYS A 127 -1.73 -3.27 -3.07
N LEU A 128 -2.62 -4.27 -3.22
CA LEU A 128 -4.07 -4.05 -3.14
C LEU A 128 -4.51 -3.71 -1.72
N THR A 129 -5.20 -2.59 -1.56
CA THR A 129 -5.78 -2.14 -0.28
C THR A 129 -7.28 -2.34 -0.29
N THR A 130 -7.76 -3.16 0.64
CA THR A 130 -9.19 -3.42 0.80
C THR A 130 -9.63 -3.23 2.22
N HIS A 131 -10.88 -2.84 2.41
CA HIS A 131 -11.46 -2.61 3.73
C HIS A 131 -12.65 -3.53 3.96
N PRO A 132 -12.77 -4.23 5.10
CA PRO A 132 -13.84 -5.20 5.34
C PRO A 132 -15.26 -4.64 5.13
N GLN A 133 -15.51 -3.39 5.52
CA GLN A 133 -16.80 -2.72 5.32
C GLN A 133 -17.10 -2.40 3.84
N CYS A 134 -16.07 -2.33 3.01
CA CYS A 134 -16.15 -2.00 1.59
C CYS A 134 -16.20 -3.28 0.74
N ILE A 135 -15.08 -4.01 0.65
CA ILE A 135 -14.95 -5.23 -0.18
C ILE A 135 -15.83 -6.38 0.31
N GLY A 136 -16.13 -6.43 1.62
CA GLY A 136 -16.91 -7.51 2.23
C GLY A 136 -18.40 -7.49 1.89
N ARG A 137 -18.91 -6.46 1.20
CA ARG A 137 -20.30 -6.42 0.76
C ARG A 137 -20.59 -7.52 -0.27
N ALA A 138 -21.79 -8.08 -0.22
CA ALA A 138 -22.17 -9.23 -1.05
C ALA A 138 -21.97 -9.02 -2.56
N HIS A 139 -22.13 -7.79 -3.06
CA HIS A 139 -21.93 -7.46 -4.46
C HIS A 139 -20.48 -7.07 -4.81
N HIS A 140 -19.61 -6.85 -3.81
CA HIS A 140 -18.20 -6.51 -4.00
C HIS A 140 -17.27 -7.72 -3.86
N ILE A 141 -17.59 -8.64 -2.94
CA ILE A 141 -16.72 -9.78 -2.63
C ILE A 141 -16.47 -10.68 -3.85
N THR A 142 -17.44 -10.76 -4.76
CA THR A 142 -17.33 -11.51 -6.02
C THR A 142 -16.32 -10.89 -6.99
N ALA A 143 -16.07 -9.59 -6.90
CA ALA A 143 -15.03 -8.94 -7.69
C ALA A 143 -13.63 -9.27 -7.14
N LEU A 144 -13.47 -9.31 -5.81
CA LEU A 144 -12.22 -9.74 -5.19
C LEU A 144 -11.89 -11.19 -5.54
N GLU A 145 -12.88 -12.09 -5.49
CA GLU A 145 -12.73 -13.48 -5.91
C GLU A 145 -12.19 -13.58 -7.34
N ARG A 146 -12.85 -12.89 -8.30
CA ARG A 146 -12.41 -12.85 -9.70
C ARG A 146 -11.02 -12.26 -9.90
N PHE A 147 -10.64 -11.26 -9.12
CA PHE A 147 -9.29 -10.70 -9.16
C PHE A 147 -8.25 -11.72 -8.69
N ILE A 148 -8.50 -12.39 -7.56
CA ILE A 148 -7.62 -13.44 -7.03
C ILE A 148 -7.49 -14.58 -8.04
N GLU A 149 -8.59 -15.04 -8.64
CA GLU A 149 -8.58 -16.07 -9.67
C GLU A 149 -7.74 -15.67 -10.89
N HIS A 150 -7.88 -14.42 -11.34
CA HIS A 150 -7.07 -13.88 -12.45
C HIS A 150 -5.58 -13.91 -12.12
N VAL A 151 -5.18 -13.39 -10.95
CA VAL A 151 -3.78 -13.38 -10.51
C VAL A 151 -3.24 -14.80 -10.35
N ALA A 152 -4.02 -15.70 -9.74
CA ALA A 152 -3.61 -17.09 -9.51
C ALA A 152 -3.45 -17.91 -10.80
N ALA A 153 -4.03 -17.47 -11.92
CA ALA A 153 -3.85 -18.10 -13.21
C ALA A 153 -2.50 -17.78 -13.89
N HIS A 154 -1.69 -16.89 -13.31
CA HIS A 154 -0.40 -16.48 -13.86
C HIS A 154 0.77 -17.16 -13.14
N ASP A 155 1.61 -17.86 -13.90
CA ASP A 155 2.78 -18.54 -13.36
C ASP A 155 3.74 -17.53 -12.70
N GLY A 156 4.25 -17.88 -11.52
CA GLY A 156 5.15 -17.03 -10.74
C GLY A 156 4.47 -15.97 -9.89
N ALA A 157 3.14 -15.82 -9.95
CA ALA A 157 2.41 -14.97 -9.01
C ALA A 157 2.55 -15.50 -7.58
N TRP A 158 2.94 -14.62 -6.65
CA TRP A 158 3.11 -14.96 -5.24
C TRP A 158 2.18 -14.13 -4.36
N PHE A 159 1.23 -14.80 -3.71
CA PHE A 159 0.41 -14.19 -2.67
C PHE A 159 1.20 -14.21 -1.36
N ALA A 160 1.61 -13.02 -0.92
CA ALA A 160 2.49 -12.82 0.22
C ALA A 160 2.01 -11.69 1.12
N SER A 161 2.35 -11.76 2.39
CA SER A 161 2.32 -10.59 3.26
C SER A 161 3.47 -9.63 2.91
N LEU A 162 3.28 -8.34 3.16
CA LEU A 162 4.35 -7.34 2.97
C LEU A 162 5.61 -7.66 3.79
N SER A 163 5.46 -8.35 4.92
CA SER A 163 6.60 -8.80 5.72
C SER A 163 7.40 -9.92 5.07
N GLU A 164 6.75 -10.86 4.38
CA GLU A 164 7.45 -11.89 3.61
C GLU A 164 8.17 -11.29 2.41
N ILE A 165 7.55 -10.31 1.74
CA ILE A 165 8.20 -9.58 0.64
C ILE A 165 9.41 -8.81 1.17
N TYR A 166 9.27 -8.11 2.30
CA TYR A 166 10.38 -7.39 2.94
C TYR A 166 11.58 -8.29 3.22
N ASP A 167 11.35 -9.52 3.69
CA ASP A 167 12.43 -10.45 4.06
C ASP A 167 13.27 -10.92 2.86
N VAL A 168 12.74 -10.80 1.63
CA VAL A 168 13.41 -11.22 0.40
C VAL A 168 13.69 -10.08 -0.57
N TRP A 169 13.29 -8.85 -0.24
CA TRP A 169 13.43 -7.70 -1.13
C TRP A 169 14.90 -7.29 -1.28
N THR A 170 15.33 -7.09 -2.53
CA THR A 170 16.67 -6.62 -2.87
C THR A 170 16.56 -5.45 -3.85
N GLU A 171 17.36 -4.40 -3.66
CA GLU A 171 17.36 -3.20 -4.53
C GLU A 171 18.14 -3.37 -5.85
N GLU A 172 18.42 -4.60 -6.29
CA GLU A 172 19.22 -4.89 -7.50
C GLU A 172 18.48 -4.64 -8.82
#